data_AF-A0A7X8UUJ6-F1
#
_entry.id   AF-A0A7X8UUJ6-F1
#
_cell.length_a   1.000
_cell.length_b   1.000
_cell.length_c   1.000
_cell.angle_alpha   90.00
_cell.angle_beta   90.00
_cell.angle_gamma   90.00
#
_symmetry.space_group_name_H-M   'P 1'
#
loop_
_entity.id
_entity.type
_entity.pdbx_description
1 polymer ?
#
loop_
_entity_poly.entity_id
_entity_poly.type
_entity_poly.pdbx_seq_one_letter_code
_entity_poly.pdbx_strand_id
1 'polypeptide(L)'
;MLTRFGSPSIPSFNALALFAPSFHPNYQRLGGVVSPGDSGGGWFIDVDGEYQLMGISGFYLGDYHYGSDSGALRLSLYNDWIDGVMASIPEPSTVLLLFAGAPLLLFGRRKRCFV
;
A
#
# COMPACT_ATOMS: atom_id res chain seq x y z
N MET A 1 -13.17 9.74 16.24
CA MET A 1 -13.52 9.11 14.94
C MET A 1 -12.37 9.44 14.00
N LEU A 2 -11.38 8.55 13.92
CA LEU A 2 -10.19 8.74 13.07
C LEU A 2 -10.61 8.54 11.61
N THR A 3 -10.38 9.54 10.76
CA THR A 3 -10.57 9.39 9.31
C THR A 3 -9.52 8.44 8.78
N ARG A 4 -9.93 7.18 8.61
CA ARG A 4 -9.16 6.06 8.11
C ARG A 4 -8.85 6.25 6.63
N PHE A 5 -7.56 6.26 6.27
CA PHE A 5 -6.98 6.50 4.94
C PHE A 5 -7.55 7.76 4.27
N GLY A 6 -6.80 8.86 4.36
CA GLY A 6 -7.29 10.21 4.12
C GLY A 6 -8.08 10.37 2.82
N SER A 7 -9.21 11.07 2.95
CA SER A 7 -10.03 11.50 1.83
C SER A 7 -10.00 13.02 1.77
N PRO A 8 -8.89 13.65 1.35
CA PRO A 8 -8.93 15.04 0.97
C PRO A 8 -9.76 15.12 -0.31
N SER A 9 -10.42 16.25 -0.48
CA SER A 9 -11.26 16.64 -1.61
C SER A 9 -10.49 16.74 -2.93
N ILE A 10 -9.86 15.65 -3.35
CA ILE A 10 -9.36 15.47 -4.71
C ILE A 10 -10.56 15.08 -5.55
N PRO A 11 -10.78 15.66 -6.75
CA PRO A 11 -11.87 15.28 -7.63
C PRO A 11 -11.75 13.80 -8.02
N SER A 12 -12.38 12.94 -7.22
CA SER A 12 -12.37 11.50 -7.38
C SER A 12 -13.43 11.13 -8.41
N PHE A 13 -13.04 10.56 -9.54
CA PHE A 13 -13.98 9.89 -10.42
C PHE A 13 -14.22 8.49 -9.87
N ASN A 14 -15.20 8.38 -8.95
CA ASN A 14 -15.99 7.22 -8.47
C ASN A 14 -15.33 5.85 -8.13
N ALA A 15 -14.08 5.57 -8.52
CA ALA A 15 -13.28 4.41 -8.11
C ALA A 15 -11.77 4.73 -8.08
N LEU A 16 -11.35 5.83 -8.70
CA LEU A 16 -9.96 6.15 -8.96
C LEU A 16 -9.59 7.50 -8.34
N ALA A 17 -8.36 7.61 -7.84
CA ALA A 17 -7.73 8.86 -7.46
C ALA A 17 -6.81 9.31 -8.59
N LEU A 18 -7.04 10.51 -9.13
CA LEU A 18 -6.13 11.15 -10.08
C LEU A 18 -5.22 12.11 -9.31
N PHE A 19 -3.90 11.99 -9.47
CA PHE A 19 -2.98 12.92 -8.83
C PHE A 19 -2.86 14.18 -9.67
N ALA A 20 -3.18 15.34 -9.05
CA ALA A 20 -3.02 16.67 -9.63
C ALA A 20 -3.27 16.69 -11.15
N PRO A 21 -4.48 16.30 -11.62
CA PRO A 21 -4.74 16.18 -13.05
C PRO A 21 -4.46 17.50 -13.77
N SER A 22 -4.31 17.48 -15.09
CA SER A 22 -3.98 18.66 -15.91
C SER A 22 -4.81 19.94 -15.64
N PHE A 23 -6.01 19.81 -15.07
CA PHE A 23 -6.89 20.92 -14.68
C PHE A 23 -6.79 21.35 -13.19
N HIS A 24 -5.94 20.72 -12.38
CA HIS A 24 -5.74 21.02 -10.97
C HIS A 24 -4.79 22.24 -10.79
N PRO A 25 -5.04 23.17 -9.85
CA PRO A 25 -4.22 24.38 -9.69
C PRO A 25 -2.74 24.12 -9.39
N ASN A 26 -2.42 22.96 -8.80
CA ASN A 26 -1.04 22.53 -8.51
C ASN A 26 -0.44 21.62 -9.60
N TYR A 27 -1.08 21.49 -10.76
CA TYR A 27 -0.54 20.69 -11.86
C TYR A 27 0.81 21.27 -12.34
N GLN A 28 1.80 20.40 -12.43
CA GLN A 28 3.11 20.74 -12.99
C GLN A 28 3.25 20.02 -14.33
N ARG A 29 3.47 20.78 -15.40
CA ARG A 29 3.68 20.22 -16.75
C ARG A 29 4.96 19.39 -16.87
N LEU A 30 5.95 19.64 -16.00
CA LEU A 30 7.16 18.83 -15.85
C LEU A 30 7.03 17.77 -14.74
N GLY A 31 5.82 17.60 -14.19
CA GLY A 31 5.52 16.55 -13.22
C GLY A 31 5.70 15.17 -13.85
N GLY A 32 6.13 14.22 -13.02
CA GLY A 32 6.26 12.82 -13.43
C GLY A 32 4.90 12.18 -13.68
N VAL A 33 4.88 11.21 -14.60
CA VAL A 33 3.78 10.28 -14.80
C VAL A 33 4.17 8.95 -14.19
N VAL A 34 3.22 8.21 -13.60
CA VAL A 34 3.48 6.83 -13.18
C VAL A 34 3.92 5.98 -14.38
N SER A 35 4.95 5.19 -14.16
CA SER A 35 5.59 4.38 -15.19
C SER A 35 5.33 2.90 -14.98
N PRO A 36 5.49 2.05 -16.01
CA PRO A 36 5.51 0.61 -15.83
C PRO A 36 6.56 0.22 -14.78
N GLY A 37 6.14 -0.48 -13.72
CA GLY A 37 6.97 -0.81 -12.56
C GLY A 37 6.54 -0.10 -11.28
N ASP A 38 5.84 1.04 -11.39
CA ASP A 38 5.26 1.73 -10.22
C ASP A 38 3.95 1.10 -9.73
N SER A 39 3.40 0.14 -10.49
CA SER A 39 2.18 -0.59 -10.13
C SER A 39 2.26 -1.20 -8.73
N GLY A 40 1.25 -0.95 -7.90
CA GLY A 40 1.26 -1.38 -6.50
C GLY A 40 1.94 -0.41 -5.53
N GLY A 41 2.64 0.62 -6.04
CA GLY A 41 3.25 1.67 -5.22
C GLY A 41 2.22 2.52 -4.48
N GLY A 42 2.55 2.95 -3.27
CA GLY A 42 1.64 3.72 -2.41
C GLY A 42 1.71 5.22 -2.64
N TRP A 43 0.54 5.88 -2.63
CA TRP A 43 0.40 7.34 -2.68
C TRP A 43 0.00 7.85 -1.30
N PHE A 44 0.77 8.79 -0.76
CA PHE A 44 0.59 9.30 0.59
C PHE A 44 0.18 10.76 0.56
N ILE A 45 -0.64 11.13 1.52
CA ILE A 45 -1.08 12.50 1.76
C ILE A 45 -0.82 12.83 3.22
N ASP A 46 -0.44 14.08 3.48
CA ASP A 46 -0.35 14.60 4.83
C ASP A 46 -1.75 15.00 5.29
N VAL A 47 -2.21 14.39 6.39
CA VAL A 47 -3.45 14.74 7.09
C VAL A 47 -3.07 15.08 8.53
N ASP A 48 -3.12 16.36 8.87
CA ASP A 48 -2.82 16.88 10.20
C ASP A 48 -1.43 16.49 10.75
N GLY A 49 -0.42 16.43 9.88
CA GLY A 49 0.97 16.08 10.23
C GLY A 49 1.27 14.58 10.17
N GLU A 50 0.28 13.75 9.81
CA GLU A 50 0.42 12.31 9.68
C GLU A 50 0.23 11.88 8.22
N TYR A 51 1.22 11.17 7.68
CA TYR A 51 1.13 10.64 6.32
C TYR A 51 0.20 9.43 6.27
N GLN A 52 -0.87 9.54 5.51
CA GLN A 52 -1.84 8.48 5.29
C GLN A 52 -1.78 7.97 3.86
N LEU A 53 -1.84 6.64 3.71
CA LEU A 53 -1.90 5.99 2.40
C LEU A 53 -3.29 6.24 1.76
N MET A 54 -3.34 6.98 0.66
CA MET A 54 -4.59 7.35 -0.01
C MET A 54 -4.92 6.44 -1.19
N GLY A 55 -3.90 5.97 -1.90
CA GLY A 55 -4.10 5.19 -3.12
C GLY A 55 -2.94 4.29 -3.48
N ILE A 56 -3.20 3.41 -4.43
CA ILE A 56 -2.23 2.47 -5.00
C ILE A 56 -2.10 2.72 -6.49
N SER A 57 -0.89 3.04 -6.97
CA SER A 57 -0.56 3.25 -8.38
C SER A 57 -1.09 2.13 -9.25
N GLY A 58 -1.82 2.48 -10.31
CA GLY A 58 -2.40 1.50 -11.23
C GLY A 58 -2.14 1.79 -12.71
N PHE A 59 -2.33 3.04 -13.15
CA PHE A 59 -2.36 3.37 -14.57
C PHE A 59 -2.06 4.86 -14.82
N TYR A 60 -1.83 5.21 -16.08
CA TYR A 60 -1.88 6.58 -16.58
C TYR A 60 -2.95 6.70 -17.67
N LEU A 61 -3.39 7.92 -17.98
CA LEU A 61 -4.36 8.20 -19.03
C LEU A 61 -3.69 8.93 -20.21
N GLY A 62 -4.06 8.54 -21.43
CA GLY A 62 -3.53 9.14 -22.65
C GLY A 62 -2.13 8.66 -23.03
N ASP A 63 -1.42 9.46 -23.82
CA ASP A 63 -0.06 9.14 -24.25
C ASP A 63 0.94 9.28 -23.10
N TYR A 64 1.95 8.41 -23.06
CA TYR A 64 2.97 8.44 -22.02
C TYR A 64 3.98 9.57 -22.25
N HIS A 65 3.81 10.69 -21.54
CA HIS A 65 4.74 11.82 -21.54
C HIS A 65 4.69 12.58 -20.21
N TYR A 66 5.63 13.50 -20.00
CA TYR A 66 5.61 14.38 -18.83
C TYR A 66 4.31 15.18 -18.78
N GLY A 67 3.71 15.24 -17.59
CA GLY A 67 2.43 15.90 -17.38
C GLY A 67 1.19 15.07 -17.75
N SER A 68 1.32 13.81 -18.16
CA SER A 68 0.16 12.93 -18.32
C SER A 68 -0.49 12.60 -16.97
N ASP A 69 -1.82 12.46 -17.00
CA ASP A 69 -2.59 12.17 -15.80
C ASP A 69 -2.29 10.75 -15.29
N SER A 70 -1.94 10.66 -14.02
CA SER A 70 -1.69 9.39 -13.32
C SER A 70 -2.87 9.00 -12.46
N GLY A 71 -3.16 7.71 -12.40
CA GLY A 71 -4.28 7.14 -11.69
C GLY A 71 -3.88 6.06 -10.69
N ALA A 72 -4.54 6.11 -9.54
CA ALA A 72 -4.43 5.15 -8.46
C ALA A 72 -5.79 4.59 -8.05
N LEU A 73 -5.81 3.38 -7.50
CA LEU A 73 -6.96 2.83 -6.80
C LEU A 73 -7.20 3.65 -5.53
N ARG A 74 -8.43 4.13 -5.32
CA ARG A 74 -8.79 4.93 -4.13
C ARG A 74 -9.03 4.01 -2.92
N LEU A 75 -8.10 4.01 -1.96
CA LEU A 75 -8.14 3.07 -0.83
C LEU A 75 -9.31 3.29 0.12
N SER A 76 -9.81 4.52 0.25
CA SER A 76 -10.94 4.81 1.13
C SER A 76 -12.21 4.01 0.78
N LEU A 77 -12.34 3.51 -0.45
CA LEU A 77 -13.44 2.65 -0.89
C LEU A 77 -13.27 1.17 -0.49
N TYR A 78 -12.05 0.76 -0.15
CA TYR A 78 -11.68 -0.62 0.16
C TYR A 78 -11.41 -0.84 1.65
N ASN A 79 -11.62 0.19 2.46
CA ASN A 79 -11.49 0.16 3.90
C ASN A 79 -12.16 -1.08 4.52
N ASP A 80 -13.44 -1.32 4.28
CA ASP A 80 -14.15 -2.45 4.91
C ASP A 80 -13.58 -3.82 4.48
N TRP A 81 -13.20 -3.95 3.20
CA TRP A 81 -12.56 -5.15 2.69
C TRP A 81 -11.18 -5.38 3.33
N ILE A 82 -10.35 -4.33 3.43
CA ILE A 82 -9.02 -4.40 4.06
C ILE A 82 -9.17 -4.84 5.52
N ASP A 83 -10.09 -4.25 6.28
CA ASP A 83 -10.30 -4.66 7.68
C ASP A 83 -10.77 -6.12 7.78
N GLY A 84 -11.66 -6.54 6.89
CA GLY A 84 -12.15 -7.92 6.84
C GLY A 84 -11.02 -8.93 6.58
N VAL A 85 -10.12 -8.63 5.65
CA VAL A 85 -8.97 -9.50 5.35
C VAL A 85 -7.93 -9.45 6.47
N MET A 86 -7.62 -8.27 7.01
CA MET A 86 -6.62 -8.13 8.07
C MET A 86 -7.08 -8.76 9.40
N ALA A 87 -8.37 -8.74 9.70
CA ALA A 87 -8.93 -9.40 10.88
C ALA A 87 -8.99 -10.93 10.75
N SER A 88 -8.96 -11.47 9.52
CA SER A 88 -9.14 -12.90 9.24
C SER A 88 -7.83 -13.66 9.00
N ILE A 89 -6.68 -12.99 9.00
CA ILE A 89 -5.37 -13.65 9.01
C ILE A 89 -4.99 -13.83 10.48
N PRO A 90 -5.11 -15.04 11.07
CA PRO A 90 -4.50 -15.31 12.35
C PRO A 90 -3.01 -14.99 12.17
N GLU A 91 -2.42 -14.23 13.09
CA GLU A 91 -0.99 -13.98 13.02
C GLU A 91 -0.28 -15.31 12.77
N PRO A 92 0.58 -15.41 11.72
CA PRO A 92 1.30 -16.64 11.46
C PRO A 92 1.90 -17.01 12.78
N SER A 93 1.56 -18.20 13.29
CA SER A 93 1.87 -18.64 14.63
C SER A 93 3.38 -18.82 14.77
N THR A 94 4.12 -17.73 14.66
CA THR A 94 5.57 -17.59 14.72
C THR A 94 6.02 -18.02 16.09
N VAL A 95 5.18 -17.81 17.11
CA VAL A 95 5.27 -18.42 18.43
C VAL A 95 5.22 -19.95 18.36
N LEU A 96 4.24 -20.55 17.66
CA LEU A 96 4.18 -22.01 17.46
C LEU A 96 5.35 -22.53 16.62
N LEU A 97 5.79 -21.82 15.58
CA LEU A 97 6.97 -22.18 14.79
C LEU A 97 8.27 -22.07 15.61
N LEU A 98 8.36 -21.09 16.49
CA LEU A 98 9.49 -20.93 17.42
C LEU A 98 9.48 -22.06 18.46
N PHE A 99 8.33 -22.39 19.04
CA PHE A 99 8.20 -23.50 20.01
C PHE A 99 8.27 -24.89 19.37
N ALA A 100 7.92 -25.05 18.10
CA ALA A 100 8.09 -26.31 17.36
C ALA A 100 9.52 -26.48 16.83
N GLY A 101 10.18 -25.38 16.43
CA GLY A 101 11.54 -25.38 15.88
C GLY A 101 12.64 -25.42 16.94
N ALA A 102 12.47 -24.75 18.09
CA ALA A 102 13.47 -24.72 19.15
C ALA A 102 13.84 -26.12 19.71
N PRO A 103 12.89 -27.04 19.96
CA PRO A 103 13.20 -28.40 20.36
C PRO A 103 14.02 -29.15 19.30
N LEU A 104 13.67 -29.01 18.02
CA LEU A 104 14.38 -29.69 16.93
C LEU A 104 15.85 -29.24 16.85
N LEU A 105 16.12 -27.95 17.06
CA LEU A 105 17.48 -27.41 17.10
C LEU A 105 18.26 -27.83 18.37
N LEU A 106 17.60 -27.87 19.53
CA LEU A 106 18.24 -28.23 20.80
C LEU A 106 18.50 -29.74 20.91
N PHE A 107 17.57 -30.59 20.47
CA PHE A 107 17.70 -32.04 20.50
C PHE A 107 18.50 -32.60 19.31
N GLY A 108 18.48 -31.91 18.15
CA GLY A 108 19.31 -32.27 16.99
C GLY A 108 20.81 -32.00 17.19
N ARG A 109 21.18 -31.06 18.07
CA ARG A 109 22.59 -30.78 18.43
C ARG A 109 23.18 -31.80 19.42
N ARG A 110 22.35 -32.39 20.29
CA ARG A 110 22.81 -33.39 21.28
C ARG A 110 23.24 -34.72 20.67
N LYS A 111 22.82 -35.05 19.44
CA LYS A 111 23.16 -36.31 18.77
C LYS A 111 24.48 -36.29 17.98
N ARG A 112 25.24 -35.19 18.00
CA ARG A 112 26.51 -35.03 17.25
C ARG A 112 27.79 -35.08 18.11
N CYS A 113 27.69 -35.45 19.38
CA CYS A 113 28.86 -35.70 20.24
C CYS A 113 28.79 -37.11 20.81
N PHE A 114 29.10 -38.12 19.98
CA PHE A 114 29.53 -39.46 20.39
C PHE A 114 30.25 -40.10 19.20
N VAL A 115 31.48 -39.64 18.96
CA VAL A 115 32.62 -40.41 18.40
C VAL A 115 33.85 -39.89 19.10
#